data_AF-A0A2Z5EGI5-F1
#
_entry.id   AF-A0A2Z5EGI5-F1
#
_cell.length_a   1.000
_cell.length_b   1.000
_cell.length_c   1.000
_cell.angle_alpha   90.00
_cell.angle_beta   90.00
_cell.angle_gamma   90.00
#
_symmetry.space_group_name_H-M   'P 1'
#
loop_
_entity.id
_entity.type
_entity.pdbx_description
1 polymer ?
#
loop_
_entity_poly.entity_id
_entity_poly.type
_entity_poly.pdbx_seq_one_letter_code
_entity_poly.pdbx_strand_id
1 'polypeptide(L)' 'MTDPDDTETPPGLKKADLLLLLPFVWQLGFAPWANDVEWRPLGLPFGMVWQMAGIVFATAVLALRFMLDRKLEDAA' A
#
# COMPACT_ATOMS: atom_id res chain seq x y z
N MET A 1 -0.57 -41.07 -17.84
CA MET A 1 -1.61 -40.45 -16.98
C MET A 1 -1.20 -39.00 -16.79
N THR A 2 -1.35 -38.19 -17.84
CA THR A 2 -1.20 -36.74 -17.78
C THR A 2 -2.56 -36.22 -17.35
N ASP A 3 -2.59 -35.55 -16.20
CA ASP A 3 -3.79 -34.88 -15.72
C ASP A 3 -4.09 -33.72 -16.69
N PRO A 4 -5.27 -33.68 -17.35
CA PRO A 4 -5.61 -32.58 -18.25
C PRO A 4 -6.06 -31.31 -17.53
N ASP A 5 -5.97 -31.25 -16.20
CA ASP A 5 -6.47 -30.14 -15.36
C ASP A 5 -5.39 -29.12 -14.95
N ASP A 6 -4.17 -29.18 -15.50
CA ASP A 6 -3.15 -28.13 -15.32
C ASP A 6 -3.46 -26.86 -16.14
N THR A 7 -4.74 -26.49 -16.29
CA THR A 7 -5.12 -25.13 -16.67
C THR A 7 -5.07 -24.24 -15.43
N GLU A 8 -3.86 -24.06 -14.88
CA GLU A 8 -3.61 -23.03 -13.88
C GLU A 8 -4.08 -21.70 -14.47
N THR A 9 -5.24 -21.23 -14.02
CA THR A 9 -5.75 -19.92 -14.39
C THR A 9 -4.74 -18.94 -13.79
N PRO A 10 -4.00 -18.15 -14.60
CA PRO A 10 -2.96 -17.29 -14.06
C PRO A 10 -3.61 -16.41 -13.00
N PRO A 11 -3.02 -16.30 -11.79
CA PRO A 11 -3.63 -15.56 -10.68
C PRO A 11 -3.90 -14.15 -11.16
N GLY A 12 -5.16 -13.88 -11.51
CA GLY A 12 -5.57 -12.60 -12.04
C GLY A 12 -5.32 -11.56 -10.96
N LEU A 13 -4.54 -10.53 -11.30
CA LEU A 13 -4.20 -9.41 -10.43
C LEU A 13 -5.45 -8.98 -9.65
N LYS A 14 -5.52 -9.30 -8.36
CA LYS A 14 -6.76 -9.04 -7.62
C LYS A 14 -6.81 -7.54 -7.40
N LYS A 15 -8.01 -6.94 -7.49
CA LYS A 15 -8.20 -5.49 -7.25
C LYS A 15 -7.64 -5.04 -5.90
N ALA A 16 -7.55 -5.96 -4.95
CA ALA A 16 -6.94 -5.74 -3.65
C ALA A 16 -5.42 -5.50 -3.72
N ASP A 17 -4.71 -5.89 -4.78
CA ASP A 17 -3.29 -5.60 -4.98
C ASP A 17 -3.06 -4.12 -5.35
N LEU A 18 -4.11 -3.45 -5.86
CA LEU A 18 -4.08 -2.01 -6.12
C LEU A 18 -3.96 -1.21 -4.81
N LEU A 19 -4.44 -1.74 -3.67
CA LEU A 19 -4.24 -1.11 -2.36
C LEU A 19 -2.75 -0.98 -2.04
N LEU A 20 -1.92 -1.94 -2.45
CA LEU A 20 -0.48 -1.90 -2.18
C LEU A 20 0.24 -0.78 -2.93
N LEU A 21 -0.33 -0.27 -4.03
CA LEU A 21 0.20 0.89 -4.75
C LEU A 21 -0.09 2.22 -4.05
N LEU A 22 -1.11 2.26 -3.18
CA LEU A 22 -1.53 3.46 -2.46
C LEU A 22 -0.39 4.14 -1.67
N PRO A 23 0.45 3.43 -0.88
CA PRO A 23 1.59 4.04 -0.20
C PRO A 23 2.65 4.59 -1.16
N PHE A 24 2.82 4.01 -2.34
CA PHE A 24 3.76 4.51 -3.34
C PHE A 24 3.24 5.79 -4.00
N VAL A 25 1.95 5.85 -4.33
CA VAL A 25 1.33 7.07 -4.87
C VAL A 25 1.39 8.21 -3.84
N TRP A 26 1.13 7.90 -2.57
CA TRP A 26 1.31 8.86 -1.48
C TRP A 26 2.76 9.34 -1.38
N GLN A 27 3.72 8.41 -1.32
CA GLN A 27 5.13 8.76 -1.15
C GLN A 27 5.70 9.54 -2.34
N LEU A 28 5.51 9.06 -3.58
CA LEU A 28 6.07 9.73 -4.77
C LEU A 28 5.27 10.95 -5.21
N GLY A 29 3.94 10.87 -5.16
CA GLY A 29 3.06 11.93 -5.67
C GLY A 29 3.07 13.17 -4.80
N PHE A 30 3.15 13.00 -3.47
CA PHE A 30 3.17 14.11 -2.52
C PHE A 30 4.57 14.42 -1.99
N ALA A 31 5.62 13.68 -2.39
CA ALA A 31 7.01 14.06 -2.13
C ALA A 31 7.36 15.50 -2.55
N PRO A 32 7.04 15.99 -3.77
CA PRO A 32 7.37 17.36 -4.14
C PRO A 32 6.65 18.39 -3.27
N TRP A 33 5.39 18.13 -2.91
CA TRP A 33 4.64 18.99 -1.98
C TRP A 33 5.25 18.97 -0.58
N ALA A 34 5.59 17.80 -0.05
CA ALA A 34 6.20 17.66 1.26
C ALA A 34 7.59 18.31 1.34
N ASN A 35 8.36 18.31 0.25
CA ASN A 35 9.66 18.98 0.21
C ASN A 35 9.55 20.51 0.07
N ASP A 36 8.45 21.03 -0.49
CA ASP A 36 8.20 22.47 -0.62
C ASP A 36 7.73 23.12 0.70
N VAL A 37 7.25 22.30 1.64
CA VAL A 37 6.85 22.75 2.97
C VAL A 37 8.10 23.10 3.80
N GLU A 38 8.37 24.41 3.97
CA GLU A 38 9.45 24.94 4.83
C GLU A 38 9.24 24.70 6.34
N TRP A 39 8.17 23.99 6.72
CA TRP A 39 7.80 23.76 8.11
C TRP A 39 8.78 22.77 8.77
N ARG A 40 9.52 23.23 9.78
CA ARG A 40 10.53 22.44 10.51
C ARG A 40 10.08 22.16 11.94
N PRO A 41 9.17 21.18 12.18
CA PRO A 41 8.82 20.80 13.54
C PRO A 41 10.07 20.27 14.26
N LEU A 42 10.36 20.81 15.45
CA LEU A 42 11.54 20.46 16.27
C LEU A 42 12.90 20.72 15.58
N GLY A 43 12.94 21.51 14.51
CA GLY A 43 14.16 21.80 13.74
C GLY A 43 14.53 20.74 12.68
N LEU A 44 13.74 19.66 12.56
CA LEU A 44 13.94 18.60 11.59
C LEU A 44 13.28 18.93 10.23
N PRO A 45 13.85 18.47 9.10
CA PRO A 45 13.25 18.65 7.78
C PRO A 45 11.88 17.97 7.70
N PHE A 46 10.87 18.64 7.13
CA PHE A 46 9.52 18.08 6.96
C PHE A 46 9.54 16.71 6.27
N GLY A 47 10.45 16.52 5.32
CA GLY A 47 10.66 15.25 4.63
C GLY A 47 10.91 14.05 5.55
N MET A 48 11.53 14.23 6.73
CA MET A 48 11.72 13.13 7.68
C MET A 48 10.42 12.71 8.36
N VAL A 49 9.60 13.69 8.76
CA VAL A 49 8.26 13.43 9.32
C VAL A 49 7.37 12.79 8.24
N TRP A 50 7.49 13.28 7.01
CA TRP A 50 6.80 12.72 5.85
C TRP A 50 7.15 11.25 5.61
N GLN A 51 8.43 10.89 5.69
CA GLN A 51 8.88 9.50 5.59
C GLN A 51 8.29 8.63 6.70
N MET A 52 8.35 9.09 7.95
CA MET A 52 7.75 8.38 9.09
C MET A 52 6.23 8.19 8.92
N ALA A 53 5.54 9.24 8.46
CA ALA A 53 4.11 9.17 8.16
C ALA A 53 3.83 8.16 7.03
N GLY A 54 4.68 8.09 6.02
CA GLY A 54 4.56 7.11 4.95
C GLY A 54 4.73 5.66 5.40
N ILE A 55 5.60 5.38 6.38
CA ILE A 55 5.73 4.04 7.00
C ILE A 55 4.44 3.67 7.74
N VAL A 56 3.92 4.59 8.56
CA VAL A 56 2.65 4.39 9.28
C VAL A 56 1.50 4.17 8.29
N PHE A 57 1.45 4.97 7.23
CA PHE A 57 0.45 4.86 6.18
C PHE A 57 0.52 3.51 5.45
N ALA A 58 1.71 3.07 5.05
CA ALA A 58 1.89 1.76 4.42
C ALA A 58 1.44 0.61 5.34
N THR A 59 1.76 0.70 6.63
CA THR A 59 1.33 -0.28 7.65
C THR A 59 -0.19 -0.32 7.77
N ALA A 60 -0.85 0.84 7.79
CA ALA A 60 -2.31 0.94 7.85
C ALA A 60 -2.98 0.37 6.58
N VAL A 61 -2.43 0.65 5.39
CA VAL A 61 -2.92 0.09 4.12
C VAL A 61 -2.80 -1.43 4.10
N LEU A 62 -1.67 -1.95 4.58
CA LEU A 62 -1.46 -3.40 4.68
C LEU A 62 -2.48 -4.03 5.64
N ALA A 63 -2.70 -3.42 6.81
CA ALA A 63 -3.71 -3.87 7.76
C ALA A 63 -5.13 -3.83 7.14
N LEU A 64 -5.47 -2.78 6.40
CA LEU A 64 -6.74 -2.67 5.66
C LEU A 64 -6.89 -3.78 4.62
N ARG A 65 -5.82 -4.10 3.88
CA ARG A 65 -5.80 -5.23 2.94
C ARG A 65 -6.10 -6.54 3.66
N PHE A 66 -5.43 -6.84 4.76
CA PHE A 66 -5.66 -8.05 5.54
C PHE A 66 -7.09 -8.13 6.11
N MET A 67 -7.63 -7.01 6.59
CA MET A 67 -9.01 -6.95 7.07
C MET A 67 -10.03 -7.20 5.95
N LEU A 68 -9.77 -6.68 4.75
CA LEU A 68 -10.64 -6.87 3.60
C LEU A 68 -10.57 -8.30 3.07
N ASP A 69 -9.37 -8.92 3.08
CA ASP A 69 -9.18 -10.32 2.73
C ASP A 69 -9.97 -11.23 3.66
N ARG A 70 -9.83 -11.06 4.98
CA ARG A 70 -10.61 -11.81 5.97
C ARG A 70 -12.11 -11.67 5.77
N LYS A 71 -12.59 -10.46 5.48
CA LYS A 71 -14.01 -10.22 5.22
C LYS A 71 -14.52 -10.92 3.95
N LEU A 72 -13.67 -11.08 2.94
CA LEU A 72 -14.01 -11.81 1.72
C LEU A 72 -14.04 -13.32 1.96
N GLU A 73 -13.12 -13.84 2.78
CA GLU A 73 -13.11 -15.25 3.21
C GLU A 73 -14.32 -15.60 4.08
N ASP A 74 -14.67 -14.76 5.06
CA ASP A 74 -15.82 -14.98 5.96
C ASP A 74 -17.18 -14.91 5.23
N ALA A 75 -17.23 -14.34 4.03
CA ALA A 75 -18.45 -14.18 3.23
C ALA A 75 -18.63 -15.27 2.14
N ALA A 76 -17.68 -16.19 2.01
CA ALA A 76 -17.68 -17.31 1.05
C ALA A 76 -18.10 -18.62 1.75
#